data_AF-A0A956F1B1-F1
#
_entry.id   AF-A0A956F1B1-F1
#
_cell.length_a   1.000
_cell.length_b   1.000
_cell.length_c   1.000
_cell.angle_alpha   90.00
_cell.angle_beta   90.00
_cell.angle_gamma   90.00
#
_symmetry.space_group_name_H-M   'P 1'
#
loop_
_entity.id
_entity.type
_entity.pdbx_description
1 polymer ?
#
loop_
_entity_poly.entity_id
_entity_poly.type
_entity_poly.pdbx_seq_one_letter_code
_entity_poly.pdbx_strand_id
1 'polypeptide(L)'
;MWSVRASVCLVALCISAGCSSDDPQPTPTTAIEGTHALFDVDAEASFFAAPFPRPNRARDDGSLRVTDFPNPNGNVMVQQMVDMLETGSQGFSTNGAAYFPFSGALDEATLPSSVEDSLRPESSVFLVNIDRSSPYYASRLGLEVQFKVAAETYSPSNVLVALPFQGFVLDPDTLYAFVVTSGVRAADGSALGSALELEQLKRGETPAAEAELPEARRLSAGFSALRAYYAEKQLDLSSIRAATVFRTGNALIRHLRWRDQVAARPTPVANDIADAGESYDDYCVVRASAALPVFQTSTKPYATIGDGAMVEDGNGALVEQSLDNVEILLTVPKQPMPAAGYPMLLYGAGGGGKARQVIDRTKESEDPDLGLGPRGQGPALQLARRGVASLGFPAPLAWERNPAAKDGLVDFWNTGNLWAFRGNIQQGIVDFTTLIEWVKHIEIPGDLCPEASATTIRGRVPNELAHGLALSDLGSAS
;
A
#
# COMPACT_ATOMS: atom_id res chain seq x y z
N MET A 1 33.87 61.38 -31.02
CA MET A 1 33.36 60.94 -29.71
C MET A 1 33.58 59.44 -29.60
N TRP A 2 33.97 58.97 -28.42
CA TRP A 2 34.49 57.64 -28.05
C TRP A 2 35.99 57.41 -28.31
N SER A 3 36.73 57.61 -27.22
CA SER A 3 38.15 57.36 -27.01
C SER A 3 38.37 55.93 -26.54
N VAL A 4 39.21 55.19 -27.27
CA VAL A 4 39.75 53.87 -26.92
C VAL A 4 40.83 54.05 -25.84
N ARG A 5 40.70 53.35 -24.71
CA ARG A 5 41.79 53.17 -23.74
C ARG A 5 41.98 51.67 -23.47
N ALA A 6 43.15 51.19 -23.84
CA ALA A 6 43.67 49.87 -23.51
C ALA A 6 44.03 49.80 -22.02
N SER A 7 43.53 48.78 -21.33
CA SER A 7 43.93 48.45 -19.97
C SER A 7 44.87 47.25 -19.98
N VAL A 8 46.06 47.51 -19.45
CA VAL A 8 47.17 46.57 -19.26
C VAL A 8 46.87 45.67 -18.05
N CYS A 9 47.03 44.37 -18.23
CA CYS A 9 46.98 43.34 -17.18
C CYS A 9 48.11 43.54 -16.17
N LEU A 10 47.76 43.61 -14.89
CA LEU A 10 48.70 43.55 -13.76
C LEU A 10 48.35 42.32 -12.92
N VAL A 11 49.21 41.30 -13.03
CA VAL A 11 49.19 40.09 -12.22
C VAL A 11 49.70 40.45 -10.83
N ALA A 12 48.83 40.43 -9.83
CA ALA A 12 49.21 40.56 -8.42
C ALA A 12 49.25 39.15 -7.80
N LEU A 13 50.47 38.71 -7.50
CA LEU A 13 50.80 37.50 -6.78
C LEU A 13 50.53 37.75 -5.27
N CYS A 14 49.45 37.19 -4.72
CA CYS A 14 49.21 37.21 -3.28
C CYS A 14 49.60 35.84 -2.69
N ILE A 15 50.66 35.87 -1.88
CA ILE A 15 51.19 34.76 -1.11
C ILE A 15 50.19 34.45 0.03
N SER A 16 49.52 33.30 -0.05
CA SER A 16 48.72 32.75 1.04
C SER A 16 49.62 32.00 2.01
N ALA A 17 50.01 32.66 3.11
CA ALA A 17 50.49 32.00 4.31
C ALA A 17 49.42 32.16 5.38
N GLY A 18 48.64 31.10 5.58
CA GLY A 18 47.59 31.02 6.58
C GLY A 18 47.21 29.57 6.77
N CYS A 19 48.08 28.81 7.45
CA CYS A 19 47.73 27.51 8.00
C CYS A 19 46.57 27.73 8.99
N SER A 20 45.36 27.34 8.64
CA SER A 20 44.40 26.88 9.65
C SER A 20 44.45 25.37 9.64
N SER A 21 44.95 24.84 10.74
CA SER A 21 44.87 23.43 11.10
C SER A 21 43.49 22.87 10.79
N ASP A 22 43.45 21.84 9.95
CA ASP A 22 42.43 20.80 10.01
C ASP A 22 42.53 20.15 11.39
N ASP A 23 41.90 20.76 12.39
CA ASP A 23 41.50 20.01 13.57
C ASP A 23 40.35 19.10 13.10
N PRO A 24 40.49 17.77 13.20
CA PRO A 24 39.34 16.89 13.03
C PRO A 24 38.26 17.38 13.98
N GLN A 25 37.09 17.74 13.45
CA GLN A 25 35.91 17.98 14.28
C GLN A 25 35.78 16.76 15.21
N PRO A 26 35.76 16.95 16.54
CA PRO A 26 35.77 15.83 17.46
C PRO A 26 34.53 14.99 17.20
N THR A 27 34.75 13.72 16.81
CA THR A 27 33.74 12.68 16.79
C THR A 27 32.97 12.75 18.11
N PRO A 28 31.64 12.61 18.15
CA PRO A 28 30.90 12.61 19.40
C PRO A 28 31.43 11.42 20.15
N THR A 29 31.94 11.68 21.34
CA THR A 29 32.76 10.70 22.05
C THR A 29 31.95 9.90 23.05
N THR A 30 30.66 10.23 23.26
CA THR A 30 29.86 9.62 24.32
C THR A 30 28.39 9.40 23.94
N ALA A 31 27.96 8.16 24.10
CA ALA A 31 26.55 7.81 24.30
C ALA A 31 26.04 8.43 25.62
N ILE A 32 24.71 8.48 25.80
CA ILE A 32 24.13 8.76 27.11
C ILE A 32 23.94 7.43 27.82
N GLU A 33 24.60 7.25 28.96
CA GLU A 33 24.55 6.01 29.73
C GLU A 33 23.12 5.65 30.18
N GLY A 34 22.88 4.34 30.33
CA GLY A 34 21.59 3.77 30.75
C GLY A 34 20.95 2.89 29.69
N THR A 35 19.76 2.36 29.99
CA THR A 35 18.92 1.65 29.01
C THR A 35 18.62 2.55 27.82
N HIS A 36 18.81 2.07 26.61
CA HIS A 36 18.66 2.86 25.38
C HIS A 36 18.19 1.98 24.23
N ALA A 37 17.60 2.59 23.20
CA ALA A 37 17.28 1.89 21.97
C ALA A 37 18.60 1.50 21.28
N LEU A 38 18.71 0.25 20.81
CA LEU A 38 19.83 -0.17 19.98
C LEU A 38 19.85 0.70 18.72
N PHE A 39 21.05 1.03 18.22
CA PHE A 39 21.20 1.91 17.05
C PHE A 39 22.43 1.56 16.21
N ASP A 40 22.72 0.27 16.08
CA ASP A 40 23.75 -0.21 15.17
C ASP A 40 23.20 -0.22 13.72
N VAL A 41 23.78 0.69 12.93
CA VAL A 41 23.36 0.98 11.55
C VAL A 41 24.39 0.52 10.51
N ASP A 42 25.37 -0.28 10.91
CA ASP A 42 26.30 -0.94 9.99
C ASP A 42 25.54 -1.79 8.95
N ALA A 43 26.12 -1.94 7.75
CA ALA A 43 25.50 -2.71 6.67
C ALA A 43 25.22 -4.17 7.06
N GLU A 44 26.13 -4.75 7.82
CA GLU A 44 26.09 -6.14 8.29
C GLU A 44 25.28 -6.31 9.59
N ALA A 45 24.78 -5.20 10.16
CA ALA A 45 24.01 -5.24 11.39
C ALA A 45 22.65 -5.92 11.16
N SER A 46 22.28 -6.80 12.08
CA SER A 46 21.03 -7.58 12.02
C SER A 46 19.76 -6.71 11.99
N PHE A 47 18.62 -7.33 11.68
CA PHE A 47 17.34 -6.62 11.51
C PHE A 47 16.99 -5.75 12.72
N PHE A 48 17.11 -6.32 13.92
CA PHE A 48 16.79 -5.67 15.20
C PHE A 48 18.01 -5.01 15.88
N ALA A 49 19.07 -4.69 15.13
CA ALA A 49 20.22 -3.95 15.67
C ALA A 49 19.95 -2.44 15.81
N ALA A 50 18.90 -1.93 15.15
CA ALA A 50 18.41 -0.55 15.24
C ALA A 50 16.92 -0.50 14.90
N PRO A 51 16.22 0.63 15.14
CA PRO A 51 14.78 0.71 14.94
C PRO A 51 14.36 0.46 13.48
N PHE A 52 13.18 -0.10 13.27
CA PHE A 52 12.53 -0.22 11.95
C PHE A 52 11.20 0.54 11.97
N PRO A 53 10.76 1.23 10.90
CA PRO A 53 11.45 1.43 9.61
C PRO A 53 12.74 2.26 9.76
N ARG A 54 13.71 2.12 8.85
CA ARG A 54 14.94 2.95 8.84
C ARG A 54 15.46 3.21 7.42
N PRO A 55 15.83 4.46 7.03
CA PRO A 55 16.08 4.84 5.64
C PRO A 55 17.20 4.07 4.95
N ASN A 56 18.23 3.67 5.69
CA ASN A 56 19.39 2.95 5.17
C ASN A 56 19.07 1.48 4.78
N ARG A 57 17.85 0.99 5.04
CA ARG A 57 17.34 -0.28 4.50
C ARG A 57 16.62 -0.12 3.16
N ALA A 58 16.20 1.09 2.78
CA ALA A 58 15.56 1.31 1.49
C ALA A 58 16.61 1.41 0.37
N ARG A 59 16.32 0.82 -0.79
CA ARG A 59 17.12 0.93 -2.02
C ARG A 59 16.61 2.03 -2.94
N ASP A 60 17.31 2.28 -4.05
CA ASP A 60 16.95 3.30 -5.04
C ASP A 60 15.65 2.97 -5.80
N ASP A 61 15.34 1.69 -5.98
CA ASP A 61 14.09 1.22 -6.59
C ASP A 61 12.90 1.18 -5.61
N GLY A 62 13.12 1.52 -4.35
CA GLY A 62 12.12 1.48 -3.28
C GLY A 62 12.02 0.14 -2.55
N SER A 63 12.71 -0.91 -3.00
CA SER A 63 12.76 -2.18 -2.28
C SER A 63 13.45 -2.02 -0.92
N LEU A 64 13.19 -2.95 0.00
CA LEU A 64 13.74 -2.91 1.35
C LEU A 64 14.68 -4.09 1.58
N ARG A 65 15.89 -3.80 2.09
CA ARG A 65 16.83 -4.78 2.61
C ARG A 65 16.30 -5.33 3.95
N VAL A 66 15.81 -6.55 3.93
CA VAL A 66 15.22 -7.31 5.04
C VAL A 66 15.58 -8.81 5.01
N THR A 67 16.54 -9.25 4.19
CA THR A 67 17.06 -10.64 4.15
C THR A 67 17.52 -11.17 5.52
N ASP A 68 17.92 -10.28 6.42
CA ASP A 68 18.36 -10.55 7.78
C ASP A 68 17.21 -10.58 8.81
N PHE A 69 15.95 -10.48 8.37
CA PHE A 69 14.79 -10.64 9.24
C PHE A 69 14.73 -12.06 9.83
N PRO A 70 14.46 -12.23 11.14
CA PRO A 70 14.46 -13.55 11.77
C PRO A 70 13.43 -14.51 11.15
N ASN A 71 13.88 -15.70 10.75
CA ASN A 71 13.01 -16.82 10.35
C ASN A 71 13.50 -18.14 10.96
N PRO A 72 13.51 -18.27 12.30
CA PRO A 72 14.19 -19.37 12.99
C PRO A 72 13.62 -20.76 12.67
N ASN A 73 12.36 -20.81 12.26
CA ASN A 73 11.66 -22.06 11.91
C ASN A 73 11.62 -22.33 10.40
N GLY A 74 12.30 -21.51 9.57
CA GLY A 74 12.25 -21.64 8.12
C GLY A 74 10.83 -21.55 7.55
N ASN A 75 9.99 -20.68 8.13
CA ASN A 75 8.61 -20.50 7.69
C ASN A 75 8.58 -19.96 6.25
N VAL A 76 7.94 -20.71 5.36
CA VAL A 76 7.89 -20.41 3.93
C VAL A 76 7.10 -19.14 3.63
N MET A 77 6.05 -18.83 4.39
CA MET A 77 5.29 -17.57 4.21
C MET A 77 6.13 -16.36 4.61
N VAL A 78 6.90 -16.46 5.70
CA VAL A 78 7.84 -15.40 6.11
C VAL A 78 8.90 -15.18 5.04
N GLN A 79 9.45 -16.26 4.46
CA GLN A 79 10.42 -16.13 3.37
C GLN A 79 9.82 -15.43 2.15
N GLN A 80 8.58 -15.77 1.77
CA GLN A 80 7.90 -15.08 0.67
C GLN A 80 7.73 -13.57 0.95
N MET A 81 7.37 -13.18 2.17
CA MET A 81 7.26 -11.77 2.53
C MET A 81 8.61 -11.05 2.44
N VAL A 82 9.69 -11.68 2.92
CA VAL A 82 11.07 -11.17 2.79
C VAL A 82 11.41 -10.97 1.31
N ASP A 83 11.22 -11.99 0.46
CA ASP A 83 11.55 -11.93 -0.96
C ASP A 83 10.74 -10.84 -1.70
N MET A 84 9.46 -10.65 -1.34
CA MET A 84 8.61 -9.62 -1.92
C MET A 84 9.01 -8.20 -1.50
N LEU A 85 9.45 -8.00 -0.26
CA LEU A 85 9.98 -6.72 0.21
C LEU A 85 11.31 -6.40 -0.46
N GLU A 86 12.14 -7.40 -0.67
CA GLU A 86 13.46 -7.32 -1.29
C GLU A 86 13.44 -6.97 -2.79
N THR A 87 12.36 -7.30 -3.49
CA THR A 87 12.33 -7.22 -4.97
C THR A 87 11.22 -6.33 -5.54
N GLY A 88 10.20 -5.96 -4.75
CA GLY A 88 9.00 -5.34 -5.33
C GLY A 88 8.24 -4.36 -4.44
N SER A 89 8.73 -4.08 -3.23
CA SER A 89 8.16 -3.02 -2.39
C SER A 89 8.53 -1.63 -2.92
N GLN A 90 7.71 -0.62 -2.59
CA GLN A 90 7.88 0.75 -3.05
C GLN A 90 8.04 1.69 -1.85
N GLY A 91 8.95 1.38 -0.93
CA GLY A 91 9.18 2.12 0.30
C GLY A 91 8.49 1.52 1.52
N PHE A 92 8.51 2.26 2.63
CA PHE A 92 7.96 1.81 3.91
C PHE A 92 6.43 1.87 3.94
N SER A 93 5.81 0.97 4.71
CA SER A 93 4.35 0.87 4.84
C SER A 93 3.72 2.18 5.33
N THR A 94 2.54 2.52 4.80
CA THR A 94 1.70 3.63 5.27
C THR A 94 0.86 3.27 6.50
N ASN A 95 0.85 2.01 6.95
CA ASN A 95 0.10 1.55 8.12
C ASN A 95 0.91 0.54 8.96
N GLY A 96 2.24 0.55 8.83
CA GLY A 96 3.13 -0.37 9.56
C GLY A 96 3.52 0.17 10.94
N ALA A 97 3.74 -0.72 11.90
CA ALA A 97 4.32 -0.34 13.19
C ALA A 97 5.80 0.04 13.05
N ALA A 98 6.25 0.90 13.95
CA ALA A 98 7.67 1.03 14.26
C ALA A 98 8.06 0.10 15.41
N TYR A 99 9.26 -0.48 15.30
CA TYR A 99 9.85 -1.40 16.25
C TYR A 99 11.17 -0.82 16.74
N PHE A 100 11.29 -0.58 18.05
CA PHE A 100 12.49 -0.08 18.69
C PHE A 100 13.00 -1.16 19.66
N PRO A 101 14.03 -1.92 19.30
CA PRO A 101 14.70 -2.82 20.23
C PRO A 101 15.52 -2.00 21.26
N PHE A 102 15.42 -2.34 22.53
CA PHE A 102 16.12 -1.68 23.64
C PHE A 102 17.12 -2.63 24.32
N SER A 103 18.19 -2.06 24.88
CA SER A 103 19.19 -2.79 25.67
C SER A 103 18.68 -3.30 27.02
N GLY A 104 17.48 -2.89 27.44
CA GLY A 104 16.84 -3.28 28.70
C GLY A 104 15.36 -2.92 28.74
N ALA A 105 14.69 -3.29 29.83
CA ALA A 105 13.26 -3.06 30.01
C ALA A 105 12.92 -1.58 30.29
N LEU A 106 11.74 -1.16 29.85
CA LEU A 106 11.18 0.18 30.08
C LEU A 106 10.13 0.16 31.19
N ASP A 107 9.93 1.30 31.86
CA ASP A 107 8.79 1.52 32.74
C ASP A 107 7.56 1.84 31.89
N GLU A 108 6.66 0.86 31.74
CA GLU A 108 5.44 0.98 30.94
C GLU A 108 4.52 2.11 31.42
N ALA A 109 4.57 2.51 32.70
CA ALA A 109 3.77 3.62 33.22
C ALA A 109 4.21 4.99 32.65
N THR A 110 5.37 5.06 32.00
CA THR A 110 5.88 6.27 31.34
C THR A 110 5.59 6.31 29.83
N LEU A 111 4.96 5.27 29.28
CA LEU A 111 4.52 5.23 27.89
C LEU A 111 3.12 5.84 27.75
N PRO A 112 2.73 6.34 26.55
CA PRO A 112 1.35 6.75 26.31
C PRO A 112 0.39 5.58 26.57
N SER A 113 -0.62 5.81 27.41
CA SER A 113 -1.57 4.76 27.81
C SER A 113 -2.78 4.64 26.89
N SER A 114 -2.96 5.61 25.99
CA SER A 114 -4.04 5.69 25.02
C SER A 114 -3.57 6.36 23.73
N VAL A 115 -4.37 6.23 22.67
CA VAL A 115 -4.15 6.89 21.37
C VAL A 115 -4.16 8.42 21.54
N GLU A 116 -5.02 8.95 22.41
CA GLU A 116 -5.11 10.37 22.71
C GLU A 116 -3.87 10.88 23.44
N ASP A 117 -3.28 10.07 24.32
CA ASP A 117 -2.03 10.43 25.02
C ASP A 117 -0.86 10.57 24.03
N SER A 118 -0.83 9.81 22.93
CA SER A 118 0.24 9.90 21.92
C SER A 118 0.17 11.20 21.09
N LEU A 119 -1.01 11.81 21.03
CA LEU A 119 -1.26 13.06 20.30
C LEU A 119 -0.90 14.32 21.09
N ARG A 120 -0.80 14.23 22.43
CA ARG A 120 -0.56 15.41 23.26
C ARG A 120 0.86 15.96 23.09
N PRO A 121 1.08 17.29 23.12
CA PRO A 121 2.41 17.89 22.93
C PRO A 121 3.52 17.27 23.80
N GLU A 122 3.20 16.94 25.05
CA GLU A 122 4.08 16.37 26.07
C GLU A 122 4.26 14.84 25.98
N SER A 123 3.64 14.18 25.00
CA SER A 123 3.70 12.73 24.87
C SER A 123 5.14 12.20 24.82
N SER A 124 5.39 11.12 25.56
CA SER A 124 6.71 10.52 25.68
C SER A 124 7.12 9.72 24.44
N VAL A 125 6.14 9.25 23.65
CA VAL A 125 6.30 8.55 22.36
C VAL A 125 5.29 9.11 21.36
N PHE A 126 5.75 9.55 20.19
CA PHE A 126 4.86 10.10 19.17
C PHE A 126 5.38 9.88 17.74
N LEU A 127 4.45 9.97 16.78
CA LEU A 127 4.71 9.99 15.35
C LEU A 127 4.28 11.34 14.79
N VAL A 128 5.13 11.97 13.99
CA VAL A 128 4.86 13.29 13.42
C VAL A 128 5.24 13.36 11.95
N ASN A 129 4.41 14.03 11.16
CA ASN A 129 4.72 14.40 9.79
C ASN A 129 5.74 15.55 9.80
N ILE A 130 6.94 15.29 9.28
CA ILE A 130 8.03 16.28 9.20
C ILE A 130 8.32 16.69 7.76
N ASP A 131 7.46 16.33 6.80
CA ASP A 131 7.59 16.73 5.42
C ASP A 131 7.05 18.15 5.21
N ARG A 132 7.94 19.11 4.98
CA ARG A 132 7.57 20.51 4.74
C ARG A 132 6.68 20.74 3.54
N SER A 133 6.66 19.80 2.58
CA SER A 133 5.79 19.88 1.41
C SER A 133 4.40 19.30 1.64
N SER A 134 4.21 18.55 2.73
CA SER A 134 2.92 17.95 3.06
C SER A 134 1.93 19.01 3.56
N PRO A 135 0.65 18.96 3.12
CA PRO A 135 -0.40 19.82 3.68
C PRO A 135 -0.67 19.55 5.16
N TYR A 136 -0.22 18.40 5.68
CA TYR A 136 -0.35 17.98 7.07
C TYR A 136 0.98 18.08 7.84
N TYR A 137 1.92 18.91 7.37
CA TYR A 137 3.18 19.15 8.07
C TYR A 137 2.95 19.50 9.56
N ALA A 138 3.77 18.91 10.44
CA ALA A 138 3.71 19.02 11.89
C ALA A 138 2.47 18.40 12.57
N SER A 139 1.61 17.69 11.83
CA SER A 139 0.54 16.91 12.43
C SER A 139 1.09 15.63 13.07
N ARG A 140 0.53 15.25 14.22
CA ARG A 140 0.78 13.96 14.87
C ARG A 140 -0.30 12.96 14.48
N LEU A 141 0.09 11.69 14.40
CA LEU A 141 -0.85 10.58 14.26
C LEU A 141 -0.96 9.81 15.57
N GLY A 142 -2.17 9.35 15.87
CA GLY A 142 -2.46 8.55 17.05
C GLY A 142 -1.75 7.20 16.99
N LEU A 143 -1.23 6.74 18.12
CA LEU A 143 -0.45 5.51 18.22
C LEU A 143 -1.04 4.57 19.27
N GLU A 144 -1.08 3.28 18.93
CA GLU A 144 -1.12 2.21 19.92
C GLU A 144 0.32 1.81 20.27
N VAL A 145 0.71 2.01 21.53
CA VAL A 145 2.08 1.77 22.01
C VAL A 145 2.08 0.58 22.95
N GLN A 146 2.96 -0.39 22.71
CA GLN A 146 3.15 -1.56 23.55
C GLN A 146 4.65 -1.83 23.73
N PHE A 147 5.05 -2.26 24.93
CA PHE A 147 6.40 -2.74 25.19
C PHE A 147 6.40 -4.26 25.37
N LYS A 148 7.25 -4.96 24.61
CA LYS A 148 7.39 -6.42 24.65
C LYS A 148 8.65 -6.77 25.43
N VAL A 149 8.50 -7.17 26.68
CA VAL A 149 9.63 -7.55 27.55
C VAL A 149 10.23 -8.89 27.11
N ALA A 150 9.39 -9.90 26.87
CA ALA A 150 9.85 -11.23 26.46
C ALA A 150 10.16 -11.28 24.96
N ALA A 151 11.11 -12.12 24.58
CA ALA A 151 11.34 -12.45 23.17
C ALA A 151 10.17 -13.28 22.62
N GLU A 152 9.82 -13.04 21.35
CA GLU A 152 8.81 -13.80 20.62
C GLU A 152 9.46 -14.58 19.46
N THR A 153 8.66 -15.27 18.64
CA THR A 153 9.17 -16.09 17.53
C THR A 153 9.98 -15.29 16.50
N TYR A 154 9.62 -14.03 16.27
CA TYR A 154 10.18 -13.18 15.21
C TYR A 154 10.79 -11.86 15.72
N SER A 155 10.87 -11.66 17.04
CA SER A 155 11.38 -10.43 17.66
C SER A 155 12.17 -10.75 18.93
N PRO A 156 13.24 -9.98 19.23
CA PRO A 156 13.98 -10.14 20.48
C PRO A 156 13.17 -9.64 21.69
N SER A 157 13.72 -9.82 22.88
CA SER A 157 13.21 -9.18 24.10
C SER A 157 13.39 -7.65 24.06
N ASN A 158 12.61 -6.93 24.87
CA ASN A 158 12.68 -5.49 25.06
C ASN A 158 12.41 -4.67 23.78
N VAL A 159 11.31 -4.95 23.09
CA VAL A 159 10.93 -4.20 21.88
C VAL A 159 9.74 -3.28 22.17
N LEU A 160 9.93 -1.99 22.00
CA LEU A 160 8.83 -1.02 21.93
C LEU A 160 8.21 -1.08 20.53
N VAL A 161 6.91 -1.34 20.47
CA VAL A 161 6.11 -1.37 19.25
C VAL A 161 5.16 -0.18 19.26
N ALA A 162 5.22 0.65 18.22
CA ALA A 162 4.38 1.83 18.06
C ALA A 162 3.63 1.75 16.72
N LEU A 163 2.34 1.43 16.77
CA LEU A 163 1.50 1.21 15.59
C LEU A 163 0.59 2.44 15.38
N PRO A 164 0.56 3.05 14.19
CA PRO A 164 -0.48 4.03 13.85
C PRO A 164 -1.87 3.45 14.10
N PHE A 165 -2.75 4.24 14.73
CA PHE A 165 -4.09 3.78 15.09
C PHE A 165 -4.86 3.31 13.86
N GLN A 166 -5.47 2.12 13.96
CA GLN A 166 -6.11 1.47 12.82
C GLN A 166 -7.22 2.35 12.23
N GLY A 167 -7.21 2.47 10.89
CA GLY A 167 -8.10 3.37 10.15
C GLY A 167 -7.49 4.74 9.83
N PHE A 168 -6.34 5.10 10.41
CA PHE A 168 -5.59 6.31 10.06
C PHE A 168 -4.27 5.91 9.40
N VAL A 169 -4.21 6.09 8.07
CA VAL A 169 -2.99 5.78 7.30
C VAL A 169 -2.11 7.01 7.16
N LEU A 170 -0.81 6.78 7.10
CA LEU A 170 0.17 7.80 6.72
C LEU A 170 -0.01 8.15 5.24
N ASP A 171 0.18 9.42 4.90
CA ASP A 171 0.22 9.87 3.50
C ASP A 171 1.33 9.13 2.73
N PRO A 172 1.11 8.79 1.45
CA PRO A 172 2.15 8.24 0.59
C PRO A 172 3.26 9.26 0.33
N ASP A 173 4.46 8.77 -0.02
CA ASP A 173 5.64 9.58 -0.38
C ASP A 173 5.97 10.71 0.63
N THR A 174 5.68 10.52 1.92
CA THR A 174 5.75 11.58 2.94
C THR A 174 6.76 11.22 4.03
N LEU A 175 7.53 12.20 4.49
CA LEU A 175 8.54 12.04 5.54
C LEU A 175 7.95 12.13 6.95
N TYR A 176 8.16 11.09 7.76
CA TYR A 176 7.71 11.01 9.14
C TYR A 176 8.86 10.74 10.09
N ALA A 177 8.67 11.12 11.36
CA ALA A 177 9.54 10.75 12.46
C ALA A 177 8.75 10.08 13.60
N PHE A 178 9.17 8.88 13.98
CA PHE A 178 8.84 8.32 15.30
C PHE A 178 9.89 8.79 16.30
N VAL A 179 9.43 9.30 17.44
CA VAL A 179 10.28 9.84 18.50
C VAL A 179 9.93 9.21 19.83
N VAL A 180 10.94 8.75 20.56
CA VAL A 180 10.90 8.41 21.98
C VAL A 180 11.72 9.46 22.73
N THR A 181 11.10 10.09 23.72
CA THR A 181 11.70 11.21 24.46
C THR A 181 12.30 10.77 25.79
N SER A 182 12.97 11.70 26.48
CA SER A 182 13.43 11.56 27.85
C SER A 182 12.31 11.46 28.89
N GLY A 183 11.04 11.56 28.48
CA GLY A 183 9.89 11.28 29.32
C GLY A 183 9.71 9.78 29.64
N VAL A 184 10.24 8.90 28.79
CA VAL A 184 10.30 7.46 29.05
C VAL A 184 11.40 7.14 30.05
N ARG A 185 11.13 6.20 30.97
CA ARG A 185 12.11 5.71 31.97
C ARG A 185 12.46 4.24 31.73
N ALA A 186 13.63 3.84 32.21
CA ALA A 186 13.98 2.43 32.35
C ALA A 186 13.14 1.79 33.46
N ALA A 187 13.00 0.47 33.45
CA ALA A 187 12.20 -0.27 34.43
C ALA A 187 12.69 -0.13 35.89
N ASP A 188 13.95 0.24 36.10
CA ASP A 188 14.52 0.55 37.42
C ASP A 188 14.25 2.01 37.88
N GLY A 189 13.51 2.79 37.08
CA GLY A 189 13.18 4.19 37.33
C GLY A 189 14.24 5.20 36.87
N SER A 190 15.40 4.72 36.40
CA SER A 190 16.46 5.59 35.90
C SER A 190 16.07 6.32 34.60
N ALA A 191 16.77 7.41 34.32
CA ALA A 191 16.57 8.14 33.07
C ALA A 191 17.02 7.28 31.88
N LEU A 192 16.27 7.37 30.78
CA LEU A 192 16.63 6.66 29.56
C LEU A 192 17.93 7.24 28.95
N GLY A 193 18.83 6.35 28.56
CA GLY A 193 20.06 6.63 27.83
C GLY A 193 19.80 6.84 26.33
N SER A 194 20.87 6.96 25.55
CA SER A 194 20.82 7.20 24.10
C SER A 194 22.06 6.62 23.44
N ALA A 195 21.88 5.88 22.34
CA ALA A 195 22.99 5.30 21.58
C ALA A 195 23.92 6.38 21.01
N LEU A 196 25.20 6.03 20.82
CA LEU A 196 26.20 6.98 20.35
C LEU A 196 25.80 7.57 19.01
N GLU A 197 25.50 6.73 18.03
CA GLU A 197 25.15 7.03 16.65
C GLU A 197 23.97 8.00 16.56
N LEU A 198 22.96 7.83 17.41
CA LEU A 198 21.83 8.75 17.52
C LEU A 198 22.29 10.14 18.00
N GLU A 199 23.17 10.20 19.00
CA GLU A 199 23.74 11.45 19.48
C GLU A 199 24.65 12.12 18.43
N GLN A 200 25.29 11.36 17.54
CA GLN A 200 26.02 11.91 16.39
C GLN A 200 25.07 12.54 15.38
N LEU A 201 24.01 11.81 15.00
CA LEU A 201 22.99 12.30 14.07
C LEU A 201 22.25 13.54 14.62
N LYS A 202 21.99 13.62 15.93
CA LYS A 202 21.41 14.81 16.56
C LYS A 202 22.30 16.06 16.46
N ARG A 203 23.62 15.88 16.40
CA ARG A 203 24.62 16.96 16.21
C ARG A 203 24.88 17.30 14.74
N GLY A 204 24.33 16.52 13.81
CA GLY A 204 24.57 16.68 12.38
C GLY A 204 25.83 16.01 11.88
N GLU A 205 26.34 15.06 12.67
CA GLU A 205 27.52 14.29 12.36
C GLU A 205 27.11 12.97 11.72
N THR A 206 27.98 12.44 10.86
CA THR A 206 27.74 11.19 10.13
C THR A 206 28.38 10.05 10.90
N PRO A 207 27.60 9.05 11.36
CA PRO A 207 28.17 7.86 11.99
C PRO A 207 29.19 7.15 11.11
N ALA A 208 30.20 6.52 11.70
CA ALA A 208 31.29 5.87 10.95
C ALA A 208 30.75 4.83 9.95
N ALA A 209 29.77 4.03 10.40
CA ALA A 209 28.99 3.09 9.60
C ALA A 209 28.37 3.71 8.32
N GLU A 210 28.07 5.02 8.35
CA GLU A 210 27.45 5.72 7.23
C GLU A 210 28.45 6.30 6.23
N ALA A 211 29.71 6.51 6.63
CA ALA A 211 30.70 7.18 5.79
C ALA A 211 31.04 6.37 4.53
N GLU A 212 30.76 5.08 4.52
CA GLU A 212 31.16 4.15 3.46
C GLU A 212 30.03 3.78 2.47
N LEU A 213 28.77 4.19 2.70
CA LEU A 213 27.60 3.67 1.96
C LEU A 213 26.65 4.77 1.42
N PRO A 214 26.26 4.75 0.13
CA PRO A 214 25.29 5.69 -0.44
C PRO A 214 23.93 5.71 0.26
N GLU A 215 23.43 4.56 0.69
CA GLU A 215 22.16 4.38 1.41
C GLU A 215 22.18 5.05 2.78
N ALA A 216 23.37 5.17 3.37
CA ALA A 216 23.54 5.75 4.69
C ALA A 216 23.31 7.26 4.70
N ARG A 217 23.56 7.96 3.58
CA ARG A 217 23.17 9.37 3.42
C ARG A 217 21.67 9.60 3.63
N ARG A 218 20.83 8.59 3.41
CA ARG A 218 19.37 8.71 3.65
C ARG A 218 19.06 8.84 5.14
N LEU A 219 19.84 8.20 6.01
CA LEU A 219 19.69 8.30 7.46
C LEU A 219 20.13 9.69 7.94
N SER A 220 21.34 10.13 7.60
CA SER A 220 21.81 11.52 7.80
C SER A 220 20.83 12.59 7.27
N ALA A 221 20.27 12.40 6.06
CA ALA A 221 19.30 13.32 5.45
C ALA A 221 17.97 13.36 6.21
N GLY A 222 17.46 12.20 6.64
CA GLY A 222 16.26 12.12 7.48
C GLY A 222 16.45 12.85 8.80
N PHE A 223 17.58 12.62 9.49
CA PHE A 223 17.89 13.33 10.73
C PHE A 223 18.15 14.82 10.51
N SER A 224 18.66 15.24 9.34
CA SER A 224 18.74 16.66 8.97
C SER A 224 17.36 17.32 8.94
N ALA A 225 16.37 16.65 8.32
CA ALA A 225 14.99 17.13 8.32
C ALA A 225 14.39 17.18 9.74
N LEU A 226 14.68 16.17 10.58
CA LEU A 226 14.24 16.17 11.98
C LEU A 226 14.85 17.33 12.78
N ARG A 227 16.14 17.63 12.61
CA ARG A 227 16.80 18.80 13.24
C ARG A 227 16.16 20.11 12.78
N ALA A 228 15.89 20.25 11.48
CA ALA A 228 15.22 21.43 10.94
C ALA A 228 13.80 21.59 11.50
N TYR A 229 13.04 20.49 11.63
CA TYR A 229 11.73 20.48 12.27
C TYR A 229 11.81 20.92 13.74
N TYR A 230 12.71 20.35 14.54
CA TYR A 230 12.89 20.72 15.95
C TYR A 230 13.31 22.18 16.12
N ALA A 231 14.24 22.67 15.31
CA ALA A 231 14.67 24.06 15.33
C ALA A 231 13.52 25.02 14.99
N GLU A 232 12.73 24.70 13.96
CA GLU A 232 11.57 25.51 13.55
C GLU A 232 10.48 25.53 14.64
N LYS A 233 10.20 24.39 15.26
CA LYS A 233 9.21 24.28 16.34
C LYS A 233 9.74 24.69 17.71
N GLN A 234 11.00 25.14 17.79
CA GLN A 234 11.67 25.52 19.04
C GLN A 234 11.62 24.40 20.10
N LEU A 235 11.74 23.16 19.65
CA LEU A 235 11.77 21.96 20.49
C LEU A 235 13.22 21.62 20.87
N ASP A 236 13.40 21.05 22.06
CA ASP A 236 14.71 20.63 22.53
C ASP A 236 15.11 19.28 21.92
N LEU A 237 16.09 19.29 21.02
CA LEU A 237 16.68 18.06 20.45
C LEU A 237 17.26 17.14 21.51
N SER A 238 17.73 17.68 22.65
CA SER A 238 18.32 16.88 23.73
C SER A 238 17.31 15.92 24.37
N SER A 239 16.02 16.22 24.26
CA SER A 239 14.92 15.38 24.73
C SER A 239 14.78 14.07 23.97
N ILE A 240 15.31 13.95 22.74
CA ILE A 240 15.21 12.71 21.94
C ILE A 240 16.16 11.66 22.53
N ARG A 241 15.61 10.47 22.85
CA ARG A 241 16.34 9.29 23.36
C ARG A 241 16.31 8.09 22.42
N ALA A 242 15.30 8.01 21.55
CA ALA A 242 15.32 7.16 20.37
C ALA A 242 14.53 7.84 19.25
N ALA A 243 14.91 7.63 18.00
CA ALA A 243 14.12 8.11 16.88
C ALA A 243 14.36 7.26 15.63
N THR A 244 13.36 7.18 14.77
CA THR A 244 13.58 6.83 13.37
C THR A 244 12.84 7.81 12.47
N VAL A 245 13.47 8.18 11.37
CA VAL A 245 12.92 9.05 10.34
C VAL A 245 12.78 8.21 9.09
N PHE A 246 11.63 8.20 8.43
CA PHE A 246 11.41 7.36 7.26
C PHE A 246 10.43 8.02 6.29
N ARG A 247 10.57 7.71 5.01
CA ARG A 247 9.62 8.12 3.98
C ARG A 247 8.70 6.96 3.66
N THR A 248 7.40 7.18 3.73
CA THR A 248 6.41 6.20 3.30
C THR A 248 6.48 5.96 1.81
N GLY A 249 6.12 4.75 1.41
CA GLY A 249 5.95 4.38 0.02
C GLY A 249 4.65 4.87 -0.60
N ASN A 250 4.50 4.63 -1.91
CA ASN A 250 3.27 4.92 -2.63
C ASN A 250 2.82 3.73 -3.46
N ALA A 251 2.18 2.75 -2.80
CA ALA A 251 1.67 1.58 -3.50
C ALA A 251 0.59 1.92 -4.54
N LEU A 252 -0.10 3.07 -4.42
CA LEU A 252 -1.19 3.45 -5.31
C LEU A 252 -0.67 3.94 -6.68
N ILE A 253 0.46 4.63 -6.75
CA ILE A 253 0.93 5.26 -8.00
C ILE A 253 1.16 4.23 -9.11
N ARG A 254 1.68 3.04 -8.76
CA ARG A 254 1.85 1.91 -9.69
C ARG A 254 0.51 1.48 -10.27
N HIS A 255 -0.50 1.29 -9.42
CA HIS A 255 -1.82 0.84 -9.86
C HIS A 255 -2.56 1.91 -10.67
N LEU A 256 -2.35 3.21 -10.38
CA LEU A 256 -2.88 4.30 -11.21
C LEU A 256 -2.28 4.29 -12.62
N ARG A 257 -0.96 4.06 -12.73
CA ARG A 257 -0.30 3.89 -14.03
C ARG A 257 -0.86 2.70 -14.80
N TRP A 258 -1.04 1.56 -14.12
CA TRP A 258 -1.66 0.38 -14.72
C TRP A 258 -3.08 0.64 -15.20
N ARG A 259 -3.90 1.32 -14.38
CA ARG A 259 -5.26 1.74 -14.75
C ARG A 259 -5.23 2.59 -16.02
N ASP A 260 -4.39 3.62 -16.06
CA ASP A 260 -4.31 4.54 -17.20
C ASP A 260 -3.84 3.83 -18.47
N GLN A 261 -2.86 2.94 -18.34
CA GLN A 261 -2.40 2.08 -19.44
C GLN A 261 -3.53 1.18 -19.96
N VAL A 262 -4.24 0.49 -19.06
CA VAL A 262 -5.32 -0.45 -19.43
C VAL A 262 -6.50 0.28 -20.05
N ALA A 263 -6.88 1.44 -19.51
CA ALA A 263 -7.95 2.26 -20.05
C ALA A 263 -7.63 2.84 -21.45
N ALA A 264 -6.34 3.00 -21.79
CA ALA A 264 -5.91 3.46 -23.11
C ALA A 264 -5.85 2.35 -24.17
N ARG A 265 -6.08 1.08 -23.80
CA ARG A 265 -6.12 -0.03 -24.74
C ARG A 265 -7.36 0.05 -25.64
N PRO A 266 -7.35 -0.61 -26.82
CA PRO A 266 -8.57 -0.76 -27.61
C PRO A 266 -9.69 -1.36 -26.76
N THR A 267 -10.88 -0.78 -26.87
CA THR A 267 -12.08 -1.26 -26.18
C THR A 267 -12.30 -2.75 -26.49
N PRO A 268 -12.51 -3.60 -25.47
CA PRO A 268 -12.85 -5.00 -25.74
C PRO A 268 -14.15 -5.10 -26.51
N VAL A 269 -14.22 -6.04 -27.46
CA VAL A 269 -15.44 -6.30 -28.22
C VAL A 269 -16.41 -7.09 -27.36
N ALA A 270 -17.66 -6.64 -27.30
CA ALA A 270 -18.76 -7.42 -26.75
C ALA A 270 -19.13 -8.52 -27.76
N ASN A 271 -18.97 -9.78 -27.37
CA ASN A 271 -19.32 -10.93 -28.19
C ASN A 271 -20.55 -11.64 -27.61
N ASP A 272 -21.16 -12.49 -28.43
CA ASP A 272 -22.24 -13.40 -28.01
C ASP A 272 -23.40 -12.72 -27.26
N ILE A 273 -23.74 -11.47 -27.63
CA ILE A 273 -24.85 -10.74 -27.02
C ILE A 273 -26.16 -11.43 -27.41
N ALA A 274 -26.84 -12.02 -26.43
CA ALA A 274 -28.06 -12.77 -26.64
C ALA A 274 -28.98 -12.73 -25.42
N ASP A 275 -30.26 -13.06 -25.63
CA ASP A 275 -31.19 -13.33 -24.55
C ASP A 275 -30.64 -14.48 -23.67
N ALA A 276 -30.60 -14.27 -22.35
CA ALA A 276 -30.19 -15.30 -21.40
C ALA A 276 -31.24 -16.40 -21.19
N GLY A 277 -32.43 -16.26 -21.80
CA GLY A 277 -33.56 -17.19 -21.68
C GLY A 277 -34.37 -16.97 -20.41
N GLU A 278 -34.23 -15.80 -19.78
CA GLU A 278 -34.95 -15.44 -18.56
C GLU A 278 -35.20 -13.93 -18.48
N SER A 279 -36.35 -13.59 -17.90
CA SER A 279 -36.78 -12.21 -17.71
C SER A 279 -37.60 -12.15 -16.42
N TYR A 280 -37.53 -11.02 -15.74
CA TYR A 280 -38.22 -10.77 -14.47
C TYR A 280 -39.13 -9.55 -14.61
N ASP A 281 -40.00 -9.31 -13.62
CA ASP A 281 -40.96 -8.21 -13.67
C ASP A 281 -40.28 -6.84 -13.86
N ASP A 282 -39.12 -6.63 -13.22
CA ASP A 282 -38.42 -5.35 -13.18
C ASP A 282 -37.28 -5.21 -14.22
N TYR A 283 -36.80 -6.32 -14.82
CA TYR A 283 -35.65 -6.30 -15.74
C TYR A 283 -35.55 -7.51 -16.67
N CYS A 284 -34.87 -7.32 -17.80
CA CYS A 284 -34.46 -8.37 -18.73
C CYS A 284 -33.03 -8.85 -18.41
N VAL A 285 -32.69 -10.10 -18.76
CA VAL A 285 -31.33 -10.63 -18.61
C VAL A 285 -30.71 -10.92 -19.97
N VAL A 286 -29.52 -10.38 -20.18
CA VAL A 286 -28.74 -10.53 -21.40
C VAL A 286 -27.42 -11.21 -21.07
N ARG A 287 -27.06 -12.24 -21.85
CA ARG A 287 -25.73 -12.85 -21.81
C ARG A 287 -24.84 -12.15 -22.83
N ALA A 288 -23.58 -11.96 -22.47
CA ALA A 288 -22.51 -11.55 -23.38
C ALA A 288 -21.20 -12.22 -22.96
N SER A 289 -20.16 -12.08 -23.78
CA SER A 289 -18.80 -12.49 -23.44
C SER A 289 -17.80 -11.38 -23.76
N ALA A 290 -16.70 -11.34 -23.00
CA ALA A 290 -15.58 -10.43 -23.23
C ALA A 290 -14.24 -11.15 -23.02
N ALA A 291 -13.24 -10.78 -23.82
CA ALA A 291 -11.86 -11.20 -23.63
C ALA A 291 -11.14 -10.20 -22.70
N LEU A 292 -10.75 -10.63 -21.51
CA LEU A 292 -10.03 -9.82 -20.53
C LEU A 292 -8.53 -10.16 -20.56
N PRO A 293 -7.64 -9.16 -20.64
CA PRO A 293 -6.20 -9.41 -20.63
C PRO A 293 -5.72 -9.89 -19.25
N VAL A 294 -4.94 -10.96 -19.24
CA VAL A 294 -4.26 -11.47 -18.05
C VAL A 294 -2.82 -10.97 -18.09
N PHE A 295 -2.37 -10.36 -16.99
CA PHE A 295 -1.03 -9.80 -16.84
C PHE A 295 -0.19 -10.56 -15.81
N GLN A 296 -0.70 -11.69 -15.31
CA GLN A 296 -0.04 -12.51 -14.31
C GLN A 296 0.89 -13.55 -14.95
N THR A 297 2.05 -13.80 -14.33
CA THR A 297 2.99 -14.85 -14.73
C THR A 297 2.38 -16.25 -14.62
N SER A 298 2.93 -17.18 -15.41
CA SER A 298 2.67 -18.62 -15.29
C SER A 298 1.20 -19.00 -15.54
N THR A 299 0.82 -20.23 -15.15
CA THR A 299 -0.49 -20.81 -15.45
C THR A 299 -1.36 -20.88 -14.19
N LYS A 300 -2.63 -20.51 -14.32
CA LYS A 300 -3.66 -20.71 -13.30
C LYS A 300 -3.76 -22.19 -12.87
N PRO A 301 -4.02 -22.50 -11.60
CA PRO A 301 -4.32 -21.58 -10.48
C PRO A 301 -3.08 -21.08 -9.71
N TYR A 302 -1.91 -21.01 -10.36
CA TYR A 302 -0.66 -20.49 -9.75
C TYR A 302 -0.20 -21.31 -8.54
N ALA A 303 -0.09 -22.62 -8.73
CA ALA A 303 0.19 -23.59 -7.67
C ALA A 303 1.64 -23.54 -7.13
N THR A 304 2.57 -22.91 -7.85
CA THR A 304 3.98 -22.82 -7.45
C THR A 304 4.29 -21.43 -6.89
N ILE A 305 5.03 -21.36 -5.78
CA ILE A 305 5.46 -20.10 -5.17
C ILE A 305 6.19 -19.24 -6.21
N GLY A 306 5.76 -17.98 -6.35
CA GLY A 306 6.28 -17.04 -7.36
C GLY A 306 5.40 -16.91 -8.60
N ASP A 307 4.53 -17.89 -8.88
CA ASP A 307 3.53 -17.79 -9.94
C ASP A 307 2.47 -16.74 -9.60
N GLY A 308 1.79 -16.23 -10.63
CA GLY A 308 0.66 -15.33 -10.45
C GLY A 308 1.03 -13.87 -10.18
N ALA A 309 2.32 -13.52 -10.21
CA ALA A 309 2.78 -12.14 -10.06
C ALA A 309 2.46 -11.29 -11.31
N MET A 310 2.16 -10.01 -11.13
CA MET A 310 1.96 -9.10 -12.27
C MET A 310 3.27 -8.89 -13.05
N VAL A 311 3.20 -8.94 -14.37
CA VAL A 311 4.36 -8.76 -15.27
C VAL A 311 4.41 -7.32 -15.76
N GLU A 312 5.53 -6.66 -15.49
CA GLU A 312 5.86 -5.33 -16.02
C GLU A 312 7.05 -5.43 -16.99
N ASP A 313 7.10 -4.54 -17.98
CA ASP A 313 8.29 -4.32 -18.80
C ASP A 313 9.33 -3.45 -18.06
N GLY A 314 10.47 -3.16 -18.70
CA GLY A 314 11.52 -2.31 -18.12
C GLY A 314 11.10 -0.87 -17.81
N ASN A 315 9.92 -0.42 -18.26
CA ASN A 315 9.35 0.90 -17.99
C ASN A 315 8.23 0.86 -16.94
N GLY A 316 7.92 -0.32 -16.39
CA GLY A 316 6.81 -0.50 -15.45
C GLY A 316 5.43 -0.55 -16.12
N ALA A 317 5.35 -0.85 -17.42
CA ALA A 317 4.09 -1.06 -18.12
C ALA A 317 3.69 -2.54 -18.06
N LEU A 318 2.41 -2.83 -17.80
CA LEU A 318 1.89 -4.19 -17.76
C LEU A 318 2.06 -4.89 -19.11
N VAL A 319 2.54 -6.13 -19.07
CA VAL A 319 2.74 -6.99 -20.25
C VAL A 319 1.67 -8.07 -20.26
N GLU A 320 0.81 -8.06 -21.27
CA GLU A 320 -0.21 -9.08 -21.46
C GLU A 320 0.44 -10.46 -21.66
N GLN A 321 0.00 -11.43 -20.87
CA GLN A 321 0.47 -12.82 -20.90
C GLN A 321 -0.52 -13.72 -21.64
N SER A 322 -1.82 -13.45 -21.51
CA SER A 322 -2.89 -14.20 -22.18
C SER A 322 -4.22 -13.43 -22.15
N LEU A 323 -5.28 -14.04 -22.68
CA LEU A 323 -6.65 -13.55 -22.62
C LEU A 323 -7.54 -14.58 -21.91
N ASP A 324 -8.37 -14.11 -20.98
CA ASP A 324 -9.48 -14.87 -20.42
C ASP A 324 -10.77 -14.53 -21.18
N ASN A 325 -11.47 -15.53 -21.71
CA ASN A 325 -12.83 -15.33 -22.17
C ASN A 325 -13.80 -15.48 -20.99
N VAL A 326 -14.52 -14.41 -20.69
CA VAL A 326 -15.37 -14.29 -19.51
C VAL A 326 -16.82 -14.15 -19.92
N GLU A 327 -17.70 -14.96 -19.33
CA GLU A 327 -19.15 -14.76 -19.43
C GLU A 327 -19.53 -13.53 -18.59
N ILE A 328 -20.32 -12.66 -19.20
CA ILE A 328 -20.90 -11.48 -18.58
C ILE A 328 -22.41 -11.62 -18.58
N LEU A 329 -23.04 -11.34 -17.44
CA LEU A 329 -24.49 -11.25 -17.33
C LEU A 329 -24.90 -9.80 -17.09
N LEU A 330 -25.73 -9.29 -18.00
CA LEU A 330 -26.26 -7.94 -17.96
C LEU A 330 -27.72 -7.96 -17.54
N THR A 331 -28.12 -7.00 -16.71
CA THR A 331 -29.52 -6.77 -16.39
C THR A 331 -29.96 -5.40 -16.91
N VAL A 332 -31.04 -5.39 -17.70
CA VAL A 332 -31.59 -4.18 -18.31
C VAL A 332 -32.91 -3.83 -17.63
N PRO A 333 -33.05 -2.66 -16.98
CA PRO A 333 -34.30 -2.27 -16.36
C PRO A 333 -35.45 -2.19 -17.36
N LYS A 334 -36.63 -2.68 -17.00
CA LYS A 334 -37.87 -2.55 -17.81
C LYS A 334 -38.50 -1.16 -17.65
N GLN A 335 -37.73 -0.14 -17.99
CA GLN A 335 -38.10 1.27 -17.94
C GLN A 335 -37.45 1.98 -19.12
N PRO A 336 -38.02 3.06 -19.69
CA PRO A 336 -37.38 3.78 -20.81
C PRO A 336 -35.93 4.16 -20.52
N MET A 337 -35.02 3.84 -21.45
CA MET A 337 -33.61 4.15 -21.30
C MET A 337 -33.39 5.68 -21.28
N PRO A 338 -32.61 6.22 -20.33
CA PRO A 338 -32.22 7.63 -20.37
C PRO A 338 -31.45 7.97 -21.66
N ALA A 339 -31.52 9.22 -22.11
CA ALA A 339 -30.83 9.65 -23.34
C ALA A 339 -29.31 9.40 -23.32
N ALA A 340 -28.68 9.43 -22.14
CA ALA A 340 -27.26 9.14 -21.94
C ALA A 340 -26.93 7.64 -21.75
N GLY A 341 -27.92 6.75 -21.84
CA GLY A 341 -27.80 5.33 -21.48
C GLY A 341 -28.13 5.04 -20.00
N TYR A 342 -28.30 3.76 -19.67
CA TYR A 342 -28.51 3.35 -18.28
C TYR A 342 -27.23 3.56 -17.46
N PRO A 343 -27.29 4.17 -16.28
CA PRO A 343 -26.21 4.02 -15.31
C PRO A 343 -26.04 2.53 -15.00
N MET A 344 -24.80 2.04 -15.01
CA MET A 344 -24.49 0.63 -14.82
C MET A 344 -23.60 0.41 -13.60
N LEU A 345 -23.99 -0.54 -12.75
CA LEU A 345 -23.16 -1.05 -11.65
C LEU A 345 -22.41 -2.30 -12.10
N LEU A 346 -21.10 -2.36 -11.81
CA LEU A 346 -20.27 -3.53 -12.04
C LEU A 346 -20.20 -4.37 -10.76
N TYR A 347 -20.59 -5.63 -10.86
CA TYR A 347 -20.56 -6.63 -9.79
C TYR A 347 -19.50 -7.68 -10.13
N GLY A 348 -18.33 -7.57 -9.51
CA GLY A 348 -17.29 -8.59 -9.55
C GLY A 348 -17.54 -9.60 -8.44
N ALA A 349 -17.85 -10.84 -8.79
CA ALA A 349 -18.08 -11.90 -7.82
C ALA A 349 -16.77 -12.25 -7.10
N GLY A 350 -16.82 -12.57 -5.79
CA GLY A 350 -15.62 -12.98 -5.04
C GLY A 350 -14.99 -14.27 -5.54
N GLY A 351 -13.88 -14.72 -4.94
CA GLY A 351 -13.12 -15.89 -5.40
C GLY A 351 -13.92 -17.21 -5.51
N GLY A 352 -15.00 -17.38 -4.73
CA GLY A 352 -15.93 -18.53 -4.87
C GLY A 352 -17.21 -18.22 -5.66
N GLY A 353 -17.30 -17.03 -6.24
CA GLY A 353 -18.51 -16.50 -6.84
C GLY A 353 -18.67 -16.81 -8.33
N LYS A 354 -19.81 -16.35 -8.86
CA LYS A 354 -20.27 -16.52 -10.24
C LYS A 354 -20.82 -15.20 -10.79
N ALA A 355 -20.77 -14.99 -12.10
CA ALA A 355 -21.36 -13.80 -12.75
C ALA A 355 -22.82 -13.58 -12.31
N ARG A 356 -23.53 -14.69 -12.16
CA ARG A 356 -24.96 -14.76 -11.84
C ARG A 356 -25.33 -14.25 -10.44
N GLN A 357 -24.36 -14.10 -9.53
CA GLN A 357 -24.62 -13.60 -8.19
C GLN A 357 -25.26 -12.21 -8.17
N VAL A 358 -25.01 -11.36 -9.18
CA VAL A 358 -25.69 -10.07 -9.30
C VAL A 358 -27.22 -10.20 -9.46
N ILE A 359 -27.68 -11.31 -10.05
CA ILE A 359 -29.09 -11.59 -10.34
C ILE A 359 -29.76 -12.29 -9.17
N ASP A 360 -29.07 -13.25 -8.54
CA ASP A 360 -29.73 -14.19 -7.64
C ASP A 360 -29.27 -14.09 -6.16
N ARG A 361 -28.17 -13.43 -5.81
CA ARG A 361 -27.64 -13.43 -4.43
C ARG A 361 -28.55 -12.66 -3.46
N THR A 362 -29.32 -13.34 -2.60
CA THR A 362 -30.15 -12.68 -1.57
C THR A 362 -29.77 -13.03 -0.13
N LYS A 363 -28.90 -14.02 0.09
CA LYS A 363 -28.40 -14.44 1.40
C LYS A 363 -26.98 -15.00 1.27
N GLU A 364 -26.20 -14.91 2.33
CA GLU A 364 -25.00 -15.74 2.49
C GLU A 364 -25.45 -17.16 2.86
N SER A 365 -25.03 -18.15 2.08
CA SER A 365 -25.22 -19.58 2.36
C SER A 365 -23.87 -20.26 2.22
N GLU A 366 -23.63 -21.30 3.02
CA GLU A 366 -22.40 -22.11 2.98
C GLU A 366 -22.26 -22.94 1.69
N ASP A 367 -23.36 -23.12 0.94
CA ASP A 367 -23.35 -23.77 -0.37
C ASP A 367 -23.41 -22.70 -1.48
N PRO A 368 -22.42 -22.62 -2.39
CA PRO A 368 -22.33 -21.58 -3.43
C PRO A 368 -23.40 -21.70 -4.52
N ASP A 369 -24.02 -22.87 -4.69
CA ASP A 369 -25.16 -23.09 -5.60
C ASP A 369 -26.51 -22.88 -4.89
N LEU A 370 -26.58 -23.02 -3.55
CA LEU A 370 -27.76 -22.70 -2.73
C LEU A 370 -27.74 -21.27 -2.13
N GLY A 371 -26.61 -20.55 -2.23
CA GLY A 371 -26.42 -19.17 -1.78
C GLY A 371 -26.89 -18.10 -2.76
N LEU A 372 -27.41 -18.57 -3.88
CA LEU A 372 -28.29 -17.78 -4.71
C LEU A 372 -29.67 -17.88 -4.06
N GLY A 373 -30.19 -16.75 -3.61
CA GLY A 373 -31.58 -16.67 -3.20
C GLY A 373 -32.54 -17.01 -4.33
N PRO A 374 -33.84 -16.77 -4.17
CA PRO A 374 -34.79 -16.98 -5.25
C PRO A 374 -34.31 -16.25 -6.51
N ARG A 375 -34.38 -16.95 -7.66
CA ARG A 375 -33.90 -16.41 -8.94
C ARG A 375 -34.48 -15.03 -9.19
N GLY A 376 -33.62 -14.12 -9.63
CA GLY A 376 -33.97 -12.75 -9.97
C GLY A 376 -34.16 -11.79 -8.79
N GLN A 377 -33.97 -12.22 -7.55
CA GLN A 377 -34.20 -11.39 -6.36
C GLN A 377 -32.94 -10.75 -5.76
N GLY A 378 -31.78 -10.92 -6.40
CA GLY A 378 -30.49 -10.38 -5.97
C GLY A 378 -30.33 -8.86 -6.17
N PRO A 379 -29.09 -8.34 -6.08
CA PRO A 379 -28.82 -6.89 -6.16
C PRO A 379 -29.42 -6.21 -7.40
N ALA A 380 -29.42 -6.90 -8.55
CA ALA A 380 -29.97 -6.39 -9.80
C ALA A 380 -31.45 -5.96 -9.70
N LEU A 381 -32.27 -6.64 -8.89
CA LEU A 381 -33.66 -6.26 -8.66
C LEU A 381 -33.78 -4.86 -8.07
N GLN A 382 -32.97 -4.59 -7.04
CA GLN A 382 -32.99 -3.31 -6.35
C GLN A 382 -32.46 -2.18 -7.22
N LEU A 383 -31.47 -2.48 -8.07
CA LEU A 383 -30.89 -1.55 -9.02
C LEU A 383 -31.86 -1.24 -10.17
N ALA A 384 -32.51 -2.27 -10.74
CA ALA A 384 -33.47 -2.11 -11.83
C ALA A 384 -34.65 -1.24 -11.45
N ARG A 385 -35.19 -1.38 -10.23
CA ARG A 385 -36.25 -0.53 -9.69
C ARG A 385 -35.88 0.96 -9.62
N ARG A 386 -34.59 1.27 -9.62
CA ARG A 386 -34.02 2.63 -9.62
C ARG A 386 -33.55 3.08 -11.01
N GLY A 387 -33.85 2.30 -12.06
CA GLY A 387 -33.39 2.57 -13.42
C GLY A 387 -31.89 2.36 -13.62
N VAL A 388 -31.26 1.54 -12.78
CA VAL A 388 -29.83 1.20 -12.84
C VAL A 388 -29.68 -0.21 -13.41
N ALA A 389 -28.91 -0.34 -14.50
CA ALA A 389 -28.52 -1.62 -15.07
C ALA A 389 -27.37 -2.24 -14.26
N SER A 390 -27.19 -3.56 -14.38
CA SER A 390 -26.07 -4.24 -13.71
C SER A 390 -25.29 -5.10 -14.67
N LEU A 391 -24.00 -5.27 -14.39
CA LEU A 391 -23.08 -6.18 -15.07
C LEU A 391 -22.47 -7.10 -14.02
N GLY A 392 -22.74 -8.40 -14.09
CA GLY A 392 -22.13 -9.44 -13.27
C GLY A 392 -21.01 -10.15 -14.03
N PHE A 393 -19.86 -10.34 -13.38
CA PHE A 393 -18.74 -11.10 -13.91
C PHE A 393 -17.94 -11.80 -12.79
N PRO A 394 -17.27 -12.93 -13.08
CA PRO A 394 -16.39 -13.60 -12.13
C PRO A 394 -15.04 -12.89 -11.95
N ALA A 395 -14.59 -12.73 -10.70
CA ALA A 395 -13.21 -12.32 -10.40
C ALA A 395 -12.17 -13.33 -10.94
N PRO A 396 -10.88 -12.97 -10.98
CA PRO A 396 -9.82 -13.92 -11.28
C PRO A 396 -9.97 -15.22 -10.48
N LEU A 397 -9.80 -16.37 -11.14
CA LEU A 397 -9.93 -17.71 -10.56
C LEU A 397 -11.28 -18.08 -9.93
N ALA A 398 -12.28 -17.19 -9.94
CA ALA A 398 -13.65 -17.53 -9.57
C ALA A 398 -14.24 -18.59 -10.50
N TRP A 399 -15.40 -19.15 -10.16
CA TRP A 399 -15.84 -20.45 -10.69
C TRP A 399 -15.69 -20.61 -12.20
N GLU A 400 -16.25 -19.69 -12.98
CA GLU A 400 -16.23 -19.72 -14.45
C GLU A 400 -14.84 -19.39 -15.05
N ARG A 401 -13.93 -18.82 -14.25
CA ARG A 401 -12.54 -18.51 -14.63
C ARG A 401 -11.51 -19.45 -14.01
N ASN A 402 -11.96 -20.45 -13.24
CA ASN A 402 -11.12 -21.50 -12.71
C ASN A 402 -10.88 -22.58 -13.78
N PRO A 403 -9.63 -22.98 -14.08
CA PRO A 403 -9.35 -24.00 -15.09
C PRO A 403 -10.02 -25.36 -14.82
N ALA A 404 -10.34 -25.65 -13.56
CA ALA A 404 -11.02 -26.88 -13.15
C ALA A 404 -12.55 -26.72 -13.01
N ALA A 405 -13.11 -25.55 -13.39
CA ALA A 405 -14.55 -25.24 -13.31
C ALA A 405 -15.18 -25.56 -11.93
N LYS A 406 -14.46 -25.18 -10.86
CA LYS A 406 -14.79 -25.43 -9.46
C LYS A 406 -14.78 -24.14 -8.65
N ASP A 407 -15.17 -24.23 -7.38
CA ASP A 407 -14.98 -23.14 -6.41
C ASP A 407 -13.52 -22.68 -6.40
N GLY A 408 -13.35 -21.38 -6.65
CA GLY A 408 -12.07 -20.72 -6.76
C GLY A 408 -11.57 -20.08 -5.48
N LEU A 409 -12.31 -20.10 -4.37
CA LEU A 409 -11.98 -19.31 -3.17
C LEU A 409 -10.54 -19.56 -2.68
N VAL A 410 -10.15 -20.84 -2.58
CA VAL A 410 -8.80 -21.23 -2.15
C VAL A 410 -7.75 -20.86 -3.21
N ASP A 411 -8.07 -21.00 -4.49
CA ASP A 411 -7.16 -20.71 -5.60
C ASP A 411 -6.97 -19.18 -5.80
N PHE A 412 -8.00 -18.39 -5.50
CA PHE A 412 -7.99 -16.93 -5.54
C PHE A 412 -7.17 -16.34 -4.39
N TRP A 413 -7.45 -16.76 -3.15
CA TRP A 413 -6.65 -16.27 -2.03
C TRP A 413 -5.24 -16.84 -2.08
N ASN A 414 -5.07 -18.12 -2.43
CA ASN A 414 -3.77 -18.74 -2.63
C ASN A 414 -2.79 -18.45 -1.47
N THR A 415 -3.23 -18.66 -0.22
CA THR A 415 -2.47 -18.28 0.98
C THR A 415 -1.11 -18.98 1.11
N GLY A 416 -0.90 -20.08 0.38
CA GLY A 416 0.39 -20.76 0.25
C GLY A 416 1.37 -20.08 -0.72
N ASN A 417 0.89 -19.27 -1.67
CA ASN A 417 1.66 -18.51 -2.64
C ASN A 417 1.27 -17.02 -2.60
N LEU A 418 1.97 -16.24 -1.80
CA LEU A 418 1.67 -14.82 -1.57
C LEU A 418 1.87 -13.94 -2.83
N TRP A 419 2.61 -14.43 -3.82
CA TRP A 419 2.75 -13.78 -5.12
C TRP A 419 1.44 -13.81 -5.88
N ALA A 420 0.79 -14.98 -5.95
CA ALA A 420 -0.54 -15.13 -6.52
C ALA A 420 -1.61 -14.47 -5.67
N PHE A 421 -1.55 -14.54 -4.33
CA PHE A 421 -2.47 -13.81 -3.45
C PHE A 421 -2.54 -12.34 -3.86
N ARG A 422 -1.38 -11.67 -3.94
CA ARG A 422 -1.29 -10.26 -4.30
C ARG A 422 -1.71 -10.05 -5.76
N GLY A 423 -1.19 -10.87 -6.67
CA GLY A 423 -1.43 -10.75 -8.10
C GLY A 423 -2.89 -10.96 -8.51
N ASN A 424 -3.63 -11.87 -7.85
CA ASN A 424 -5.05 -12.11 -8.12
C ASN A 424 -5.90 -10.88 -7.78
N ILE A 425 -5.59 -10.20 -6.67
CA ILE A 425 -6.24 -8.92 -6.30
C ILE A 425 -5.90 -7.85 -7.34
N GLN A 426 -4.63 -7.75 -7.73
CA GLN A 426 -4.15 -6.78 -8.71
C GLN A 426 -4.76 -6.99 -10.11
N GLN A 427 -4.87 -8.25 -10.55
CA GLN A 427 -5.53 -8.62 -11.79
C GLN A 427 -7.01 -8.22 -11.75
N GLY A 428 -7.69 -8.40 -10.60
CA GLY A 428 -9.07 -7.94 -10.42
C GLY A 428 -9.21 -6.42 -10.65
N ILE A 429 -8.28 -5.61 -10.16
CA ILE A 429 -8.29 -4.15 -10.35
C ILE A 429 -8.25 -3.76 -11.84
N VAL A 430 -7.40 -4.42 -12.64
CA VAL A 430 -7.27 -4.14 -14.08
C VAL A 430 -8.42 -4.75 -14.89
N ASP A 431 -9.03 -5.84 -14.44
CA ASP A 431 -10.26 -6.39 -15.02
C ASP A 431 -11.41 -5.38 -14.90
N PHE A 432 -11.61 -4.76 -13.73
CA PHE A 432 -12.60 -3.69 -13.57
C PHE A 432 -12.33 -2.51 -14.51
N THR A 433 -11.08 -2.10 -14.67
CA THR A 433 -10.71 -1.01 -15.58
C THR A 433 -11.09 -1.34 -17.03
N THR A 434 -10.80 -2.57 -17.46
CA THR A 434 -11.17 -3.07 -18.80
C THR A 434 -12.68 -3.09 -19.00
N LEU A 435 -13.43 -3.56 -18.00
CA LEU A 435 -14.90 -3.65 -18.06
C LEU A 435 -15.58 -2.28 -18.00
N ILE A 436 -14.98 -1.28 -17.34
CA ILE A 436 -15.47 0.10 -17.38
C ILE A 436 -15.45 0.63 -18.82
N GLU A 437 -14.36 0.41 -19.56
CA GLU A 437 -14.28 0.81 -20.97
C GLU A 437 -15.24 0.00 -21.85
N TRP A 438 -15.42 -1.29 -21.55
CA TRP A 438 -16.41 -2.14 -22.22
C TRP A 438 -17.84 -1.60 -22.07
N VAL A 439 -18.25 -1.25 -20.84
CA VAL A 439 -19.59 -0.71 -20.55
C VAL A 439 -19.86 0.61 -21.27
N LYS A 440 -18.84 1.47 -21.45
CA LYS A 440 -19.00 2.75 -22.16
C LYS A 440 -19.33 2.60 -23.65
N HIS A 441 -19.02 1.43 -24.23
CA HIS A 441 -19.11 1.20 -25.67
C HIS A 441 -20.05 0.05 -26.05
N ILE A 442 -20.61 -0.65 -25.06
CA ILE A 442 -21.54 -1.75 -25.33
C ILE A 442 -22.81 -1.23 -26.02
N GLU A 443 -23.19 -1.94 -27.07
CA GLU A 443 -24.47 -1.77 -27.76
C GLU A 443 -25.26 -3.07 -27.69
N ILE A 444 -26.35 -3.06 -26.94
CA ILE A 444 -27.24 -4.20 -26.77
C ILE A 444 -28.46 -4.01 -27.69
N PRO A 445 -28.84 -5.00 -28.51
CA PRO A 445 -30.05 -4.92 -29.33
C PRO A 445 -31.30 -4.65 -28.48
N GLY A 446 -32.11 -3.68 -28.91
CA GLY A 446 -33.30 -3.23 -28.16
C GLY A 446 -34.41 -4.28 -28.00
N ASP A 447 -34.45 -5.26 -28.90
CA ASP A 447 -35.37 -6.39 -28.85
C ASP A 447 -35.09 -7.36 -27.70
N LEU A 448 -33.88 -7.32 -27.12
CA LEU A 448 -33.54 -8.07 -25.92
C LEU A 448 -34.16 -7.48 -24.64
N CYS A 449 -34.64 -6.22 -24.68
CA CYS A 449 -35.47 -5.65 -23.63
C CYS A 449 -36.39 -4.54 -24.17
N PRO A 450 -37.54 -4.89 -24.79
CA PRO A 450 -38.41 -3.93 -25.47
C PRO A 450 -38.89 -2.77 -24.59
N GLU A 451 -39.06 -3.00 -23.29
CA GLU A 451 -39.49 -2.00 -22.30
C GLU A 451 -38.48 -0.87 -22.13
N ALA A 452 -37.22 -1.08 -22.54
CA ALA A 452 -36.21 -0.02 -22.61
C ALA A 452 -36.56 1.07 -23.65
N SER A 453 -37.51 0.81 -24.55
CA SER A 453 -38.01 1.78 -25.55
C SER A 453 -36.90 2.39 -26.42
N ALA A 454 -35.87 1.61 -26.74
CA ALA A 454 -34.74 2.02 -27.56
C ALA A 454 -34.41 0.93 -28.59
N THR A 455 -33.94 1.31 -29.79
CA THR A 455 -33.46 0.35 -30.80
C THR A 455 -32.11 -0.27 -30.40
N THR A 456 -31.32 0.49 -29.64
CA THR A 456 -30.02 0.11 -29.12
C THR A 456 -29.93 0.57 -27.67
N ILE A 457 -29.74 -0.38 -26.76
CA ILE A 457 -29.55 -0.15 -25.34
C ILE A 457 -28.06 0.08 -25.09
N ARG A 458 -27.73 1.09 -24.28
CA ARG A 458 -26.36 1.52 -23.97
C ARG A 458 -26.15 1.67 -22.47
N GLY A 459 -24.94 1.36 -22.02
CA GLY A 459 -24.48 1.58 -20.65
C GLY A 459 -23.71 2.90 -20.50
N ARG A 460 -23.69 3.43 -19.28
CA ARG A 460 -22.73 4.45 -18.86
C ARG A 460 -22.24 4.17 -17.44
N VAL A 461 -21.00 4.53 -17.17
CA VAL A 461 -20.42 4.50 -15.81
C VAL A 461 -20.43 5.93 -15.28
N PRO A 462 -21.40 6.33 -14.43
CA PRO A 462 -21.33 7.64 -13.80
C PRO A 462 -20.20 7.65 -12.77
N ASN A 463 -19.53 8.80 -12.63
CA ASN A 463 -18.40 8.97 -11.70
C ASN A 463 -18.73 8.56 -10.24
N GLU A 464 -20.01 8.54 -9.86
CA GLU A 464 -20.51 8.22 -8.51
C GLU A 464 -20.78 6.71 -8.27
N LEU A 465 -20.88 5.87 -9.31
CA LEU A 465 -21.19 4.43 -9.19
C LEU A 465 -20.01 3.50 -9.49
N ALA A 466 -18.81 4.05 -9.73
CA ALA A 466 -17.59 3.29 -10.01
C ALA A 466 -16.92 2.71 -8.73
N HIS A 467 -17.63 2.63 -7.61
CA HIS A 467 -17.16 1.97 -6.40
C HIS A 467 -17.53 0.48 -6.46
N GLY A 468 -16.56 -0.36 -6.82
CA GLY A 468 -16.71 -1.81 -6.73
C GLY A 468 -16.98 -2.23 -5.29
N LEU A 469 -18.20 -2.65 -5.01
CA LEU A 469 -18.54 -3.32 -3.76
C LEU A 469 -18.23 -4.81 -3.92
N ALA A 470 -17.05 -5.22 -3.48
CA ALA A 470 -16.83 -6.61 -3.09
C ALA A 470 -17.53 -6.81 -1.74
N LEU A 471 -18.82 -7.13 -1.75
CA LEU A 471 -19.58 -7.55 -0.55
C LEU A 471 -19.22 -9.00 -0.20
N SER A 472 -17.94 -9.29 0.07
CA SER A 472 -17.51 -10.61 0.53
C SER A 472 -17.09 -10.67 1.99
N ASP A 473 -16.87 -9.56 2.70
CA ASP A 473 -16.28 -9.62 4.06
C ASP A 473 -16.83 -8.59 5.08
N LEU A 474 -18.11 -8.21 5.01
CA LEU A 474 -18.77 -7.63 6.19
C LEU A 474 -19.28 -8.77 7.07
N GLY A 475 -18.35 -9.40 7.77
CA GLY A 475 -18.65 -10.31 8.86
C GLY A 475 -19.65 -9.68 9.83
N SER A 476 -20.59 -10.51 10.26
CA SER A 476 -21.63 -10.20 11.23
C SER A 476 -21.10 -9.42 12.43
N ALA A 477 -21.41 -8.13 12.50
CA ALA A 477 -21.51 -7.43 13.76
C ALA A 477 -22.88 -7.81 14.36
N SER A 478 -22.87 -8.83 15.22
CA SER A 478 -23.90 -9.04 16.23
C SER A 478 -23.47 -8.41 17.54
#